data_AF-A0A4Y2KSJ1-F1
#
_entry.id   AF-A0A4Y2KSJ1-F1
#
_cell.length_a   1.000
_cell.length_b   1.000
_cell.length_c   1.000
_cell.angle_alpha   90.00
_cell.angle_beta   90.00
_cell.angle_gamma   90.00
#
_symmetry.space_group_name_H-M   'P 1'
#
loop_
_entity.id
_entity.type
_entity.pdbx_description
1 polymer ?
#
loop_
_entity_poly.entity_id
_entity_poly.type
_entity_poly.pdbx_seq_one_letter_code
_entity_poly.pdbx_strand_id
1 'polypeptide(L)'
;MKGRNEEIQMAERKRKEEQEVAERRRQDEIQIAEQKRQEEIELRKLEYEERKRKGKLEYEERKRKDEMKFELQKIRLGAEVKADSFEKLSDLIITDHIKRKVSQEIKDHFIDEWPKLNSPDDLVEKLDDYDTLRSTFRSKQP
;
A
#
# COMPACT_ATOMS: atom_id res chain seq x y z
N MET A 1 -55.35 -41.74 68.97
CA MET A 1 -55.69 -41.06 67.70
C MET A 1 -55.01 -39.68 67.54
N LYS A 2 -54.68 -38.94 68.61
CA LYS A 2 -54.04 -37.61 68.54
C LYS A 2 -52.69 -37.54 67.80
N GLY A 3 -51.74 -38.44 68.09
CA GLY A 3 -50.39 -38.35 67.49
C GLY A 3 -50.34 -38.49 65.95
N ARG A 4 -51.23 -39.29 65.36
CA ARG A 4 -51.32 -39.42 63.89
C ARG A 4 -51.79 -38.13 63.20
N ASN A 5 -52.56 -37.30 63.89
CA ASN A 5 -53.09 -36.05 63.32
C ASN A 5 -52.02 -34.94 63.29
N GLU A 6 -51.15 -34.89 64.30
CA GLU A 6 -50.05 -33.93 64.39
C GLU A 6 -48.96 -34.22 63.35
N GLU A 7 -48.67 -35.50 63.10
CA GLU A 7 -47.71 -35.95 62.08
C GLU A 7 -48.17 -35.59 60.65
N ILE A 8 -49.46 -35.74 60.36
CA ILE A 8 -50.06 -35.33 59.08
C ILE A 8 -49.92 -33.81 58.88
N GLN A 9 -50.19 -33.00 59.91
CA GLN A 9 -50.07 -31.55 59.82
C GLN A 9 -48.62 -31.07 59.62
N MET A 10 -47.65 -31.73 60.28
CA MET A 10 -46.23 -31.45 60.09
C MET A 10 -45.78 -31.78 58.66
N ALA A 11 -46.21 -32.93 58.12
CA ALA A 11 -45.90 -33.33 56.75
C ALA A 11 -46.53 -32.37 55.71
N GLU A 12 -47.77 -31.93 55.93
CA GLU A 12 -48.42 -30.94 55.07
C GLU A 12 -47.72 -29.58 55.09
N ARG A 13 -47.30 -29.09 56.27
CA ARG A 13 -46.51 -27.86 56.38
C ARG A 13 -45.18 -27.96 55.63
N LYS A 14 -44.44 -29.06 55.84
CA LYS A 14 -43.14 -29.27 55.18
C LYS A 14 -43.28 -29.36 53.66
N ARG A 15 -44.31 -30.05 53.17
CA ARG A 15 -44.62 -30.11 51.74
C ARG A 15 -44.95 -28.73 51.16
N LYS A 16 -45.67 -27.91 51.93
CA LYS A 16 -46.02 -26.53 51.52
C LYS A 16 -44.79 -25.62 51.48
N GLU A 17 -43.90 -25.71 52.47
CA GLU A 17 -42.61 -25.00 52.47
C GLU A 17 -41.70 -25.44 51.32
N GLU A 18 -41.60 -26.74 51.05
CA GLU A 18 -40.83 -27.26 49.90
C GLU A 18 -41.38 -26.77 48.57
N GLN A 19 -42.71 -26.71 48.40
CA GLN A 19 -43.34 -26.13 47.22
C GLN A 19 -43.01 -24.64 47.09
N GLU A 20 -43.06 -23.88 48.19
CA GLU A 20 -42.78 -22.45 48.17
C GLU A 20 -41.31 -22.16 47.83
N VAL A 21 -40.38 -22.95 48.36
CA VAL A 21 -38.94 -22.85 48.02
C VAL A 21 -38.71 -23.23 46.56
N ALA A 22 -39.36 -24.29 46.05
CA ALA A 22 -39.25 -24.68 44.65
C ALA A 22 -39.84 -23.61 43.71
N GLU A 23 -40.92 -22.95 44.10
CA GLU A 23 -41.54 -21.88 43.33
C GLU A 23 -40.67 -20.62 43.28
N ARG A 24 -40.08 -20.21 44.40
CA ARG A 24 -39.09 -19.12 44.43
C ARG A 24 -37.88 -19.42 43.55
N ARG A 25 -37.33 -20.63 43.62
CA ARG A 25 -36.22 -21.06 42.73
C ARG A 25 -36.59 -20.98 41.25
N ARG A 26 -37.80 -21.43 40.89
CA ARG A 26 -38.29 -21.29 39.50
C ARG A 26 -38.43 -19.83 39.08
N GLN A 27 -38.91 -18.97 39.96
CA GLN A 27 -39.01 -17.52 39.68
C GLN A 27 -37.62 -16.90 39.50
N ASP A 28 -36.66 -17.23 40.35
CA ASP A 28 -35.28 -16.76 40.25
C ASP A 28 -34.63 -17.21 38.93
N GLU A 29 -34.81 -18.48 38.54
CA GLU A 29 -34.32 -19.01 37.26
C GLU A 29 -34.90 -18.25 36.06
N ILE A 30 -36.20 -17.94 36.09
CA ILE A 30 -36.86 -17.16 35.04
C ILE A 30 -36.28 -15.74 34.98
N GLN A 31 -36.09 -15.08 36.13
CA GLN A 31 -35.50 -13.74 36.15
C GLN A 31 -34.07 -13.73 35.63
N ILE A 32 -33.24 -14.69 36.03
CA ILE A 32 -31.86 -14.81 35.56
C ILE A 32 -31.82 -15.05 34.05
N ALA A 33 -32.70 -15.91 33.53
CA ALA A 33 -32.77 -16.16 32.09
C ALA A 33 -33.21 -14.91 31.31
N GLU A 34 -34.17 -14.14 31.83
CA GLU A 34 -34.61 -12.88 31.23
C GLU A 34 -33.50 -11.82 31.24
N GLN A 35 -32.77 -11.66 32.35
CA GLN A 35 -31.61 -10.77 32.41
C GLN A 35 -30.55 -11.15 31.38
N LYS A 36 -30.18 -12.43 31.30
CA LYS A 36 -29.20 -12.91 30.30
C LYS A 36 -29.66 -12.66 28.87
N ARG A 37 -30.94 -12.87 28.58
CA ARG A 37 -31.52 -12.56 27.26
C ARG A 37 -31.37 -11.07 26.94
N GLN A 38 -31.59 -10.20 27.92
CA GLN A 38 -31.49 -8.76 27.74
C GLN A 38 -30.04 -8.32 27.52
N GLU A 39 -29.10 -8.85 28.30
CA GLU A 39 -27.66 -8.61 28.15
C GLU A 39 -27.15 -9.07 26.77
N GLU A 40 -27.58 -10.24 26.30
CA GLU A 40 -27.22 -10.75 24.97
C GLU A 40 -27.71 -9.82 23.85
N ILE A 41 -28.93 -9.29 23.96
CA ILE A 41 -29.47 -8.32 23.01
C ILE A 41 -28.63 -7.03 23.00
N GLU A 42 -28.20 -6.54 24.16
CA GLU A 42 -27.37 -5.35 24.26
C GLU A 42 -25.97 -5.57 23.66
N LEU A 43 -25.34 -6.70 23.97
CA LEU A 43 -24.05 -7.07 23.37
C LEU A 43 -24.13 -7.15 21.85
N ARG A 44 -25.22 -7.74 21.32
CA ARG A 44 -25.42 -7.85 19.88
C ARG A 44 -25.61 -6.49 19.20
N LYS A 45 -26.25 -5.52 19.87
CA LYS A 45 -26.35 -4.14 19.39
C LYS A 45 -24.98 -3.46 19.37
N LEU A 46 -24.19 -3.62 20.42
CA LEU A 46 -22.83 -3.06 20.49
C LEU A 46 -21.92 -3.64 19.41
N GLU A 47 -21.92 -4.96 19.23
CA GLU A 47 -21.13 -5.64 18.20
C GLU A 47 -21.50 -5.15 16.79
N TYR A 48 -22.79 -4.97 16.52
CA TYR A 48 -23.25 -4.42 15.24
C TYR A 48 -22.70 -3.01 14.99
N GLU A 49 -22.77 -2.15 16.00
CA GLU A 49 -22.26 -0.77 15.92
C GLU A 49 -20.73 -0.72 15.81
N GLU A 50 -20.01 -1.63 16.45
CA GLU A 50 -18.56 -1.77 16.32
C GLU A 50 -18.19 -2.22 14.90
N ARG A 51 -18.85 -3.24 14.36
CA ARG A 51 -18.64 -3.71 12.98
C ARG A 51 -18.91 -2.60 11.98
N LYS A 52 -19.96 -1.81 12.17
CA LYS A 52 -20.29 -0.66 11.33
C LYS A 52 -19.21 0.42 11.37
N ARG A 53 -18.70 0.75 12.56
CA ARG A 53 -17.59 1.70 12.71
C ARG A 53 -16.32 1.18 12.04
N LYS A 54 -15.99 -0.09 12.26
CA LYS A 54 -14.82 -0.74 11.68
C LYS A 54 -14.86 -0.74 10.15
N GLY A 55 -16.00 -1.12 9.56
CA GLY A 55 -16.18 -1.08 8.10
C GLY A 55 -16.02 0.32 7.51
N LYS A 56 -16.50 1.36 8.22
CA LYS A 56 -16.30 2.75 7.79
C LYS A 56 -14.82 3.16 7.81
N LEU A 57 -14.09 2.79 8.86
CA LEU A 57 -12.66 3.09 8.96
C LEU A 57 -11.84 2.38 7.88
N GLU A 58 -12.13 1.10 7.63
CA GLU A 58 -11.46 0.30 6.60
C GLU A 58 -11.66 0.89 5.20
N TYR A 59 -12.88 1.35 4.89
CA TYR A 59 -13.18 2.03 3.63
C TYR A 59 -12.34 3.31 3.46
N GLU A 60 -12.30 4.17 4.47
CA GLU A 60 -11.52 5.43 4.45
C GLU A 60 -10.01 5.17 4.38
N GLU A 61 -9.51 4.13 5.05
CA GLU A 61 -8.10 3.72 4.96
C GLU A 61 -7.74 3.24 3.55
N ARG A 62 -8.58 2.40 2.95
CA ARG A 62 -8.38 1.94 1.58
C ARG A 62 -8.40 3.08 0.57
N LYS A 63 -9.34 4.01 0.72
CA LYS A 63 -9.41 5.22 -0.10
C LYS A 63 -8.14 6.07 0.01
N ARG A 64 -7.68 6.37 1.24
CA ARG A 64 -6.42 7.10 1.45
C ARG A 64 -5.21 6.39 0.85
N LYS A 65 -5.16 5.06 0.95
CA LYS A 65 -4.08 4.26 0.37
C LYS A 65 -4.06 4.33 -1.15
N ASP A 66 -5.22 4.24 -1.78
CA ASP A 66 -5.36 4.34 -3.24
C ASP A 66 -5.00 5.74 -3.74
N GLU A 67 -5.44 6.78 -3.04
CA GLU A 67 -5.05 8.18 -3.32
C GLU A 67 -3.54 8.37 -3.20
N MET A 68 -2.93 7.90 -2.11
CA MET A 68 -1.48 8.01 -1.91
C MET A 68 -0.70 7.21 -2.97
N LYS A 69 -1.18 6.03 -3.34
CA LYS A 69 -0.59 5.22 -4.41
C LYS A 69 -0.59 5.98 -5.74
N PHE A 70 -1.68 6.68 -6.04
CA PHE A 70 -1.80 7.50 -7.25
C PHE A 70 -0.79 8.67 -7.23
N GLU A 71 -0.68 9.40 -6.13
CA GLU A 71 0.27 10.52 -6.02
C GLU A 71 1.73 10.07 -6.12
N LEU A 72 2.10 8.96 -5.48
CA LEU A 72 3.44 8.38 -5.61
C LEU A 72 3.75 7.95 -7.05
N GLN A 73 2.75 7.40 -7.75
CA GLN A 73 2.92 7.03 -9.16
C GLN A 73 3.11 8.26 -10.05
N LYS A 74 2.38 9.34 -9.77
CA LYS A 74 2.53 10.63 -10.48
C LYS A 74 3.93 11.21 -10.29
N ILE A 75 4.45 11.21 -9.07
CA ILE A 75 5.81 11.67 -8.77
C ILE A 75 6.84 10.82 -9.53
N ARG A 76 6.68 9.49 -9.51
CA ARG A 76 7.60 8.57 -10.21
C ARG A 76 7.66 8.86 -11.70
N LEU A 77 6.50 8.89 -12.37
CA LEU A 77 6.43 9.19 -13.80
C LEU A 77 7.00 10.58 -14.12
N GLY A 78 6.70 11.57 -13.28
CA GLY A 78 7.25 12.91 -13.43
C GLY A 78 8.78 12.98 -13.26
N ALA A 79 9.36 12.14 -12.40
CA ALA A 79 10.81 12.05 -12.21
C ALA A 79 11.49 11.32 -13.36
N GLU A 80 10.91 10.22 -13.84
CA GLU A 80 11.39 9.43 -14.98
C GLU A 80 11.47 10.29 -16.26
N VAL A 81 10.39 11.00 -16.61
CA VAL A 81 10.39 11.91 -17.77
C VAL A 81 11.42 13.02 -17.66
N LYS A 82 11.64 13.55 -16.44
CA LYS A 82 12.66 14.58 -16.19
C LYS A 82 14.08 14.02 -16.32
N ALA A 83 14.34 12.81 -15.84
CA ALA A 83 15.63 12.15 -15.98
C ALA A 83 15.96 11.93 -17.47
N ASP A 84 15.04 11.36 -18.25
CA ASP A 84 15.20 11.15 -19.69
C ASP A 84 15.47 12.46 -20.45
N SER A 85 14.81 13.54 -20.03
CA SER A 85 15.01 14.86 -20.65
C SER A 85 16.37 15.47 -20.28
N PHE A 86 16.84 15.25 -19.05
CA PHE A 86 18.13 15.73 -18.58
C PHE A 86 19.29 14.97 -19.24
N GLU A 87 19.21 13.64 -19.34
CA GLU A 87 20.21 12.83 -20.04
C GLU A 87 20.35 13.28 -21.50
N LYS A 88 19.25 13.39 -22.23
CA LYS A 88 19.25 13.90 -23.62
C LYS A 88 19.83 15.31 -23.74
N LEU A 89 19.52 16.19 -22.79
CA LEU A 89 20.07 17.55 -22.79
C LEU A 89 21.58 17.54 -22.49
N SER A 90 22.03 16.71 -21.55
CA SER A 90 23.44 16.54 -21.22
C SER A 90 24.24 16.05 -22.42
N ASP A 91 23.74 15.01 -23.11
CA ASP A 91 24.36 14.46 -24.30
C ASP A 91 24.52 15.53 -25.40
N LEU A 92 23.48 16.34 -25.62
CA LEU A 92 23.54 17.45 -26.58
C LEU A 92 24.54 18.53 -26.17
N ILE A 93 24.61 18.90 -24.88
CA ILE A 93 25.57 19.91 -24.39
C ILE A 93 27.01 19.42 -24.54
N ILE A 94 27.28 18.16 -24.16
CA ILE A 94 28.61 17.55 -24.27
C ILE A 94 28.99 17.43 -25.74
N THR A 95 28.08 16.94 -26.59
CA THR A 95 28.27 16.84 -28.03
C THR A 95 28.59 18.20 -28.67
N ASP A 96 27.81 19.24 -28.36
CA ASP A 96 28.06 20.59 -28.88
C ASP A 96 29.44 21.12 -28.46
N HIS A 97 29.82 20.91 -27.20
CA HIS A 97 31.12 21.33 -26.69
C HIS A 97 32.30 20.62 -27.38
N ILE A 98 32.18 19.31 -27.63
CA ILE A 98 33.16 18.54 -28.41
C ILE A 98 33.22 19.08 -29.84
N LYS A 99 32.07 19.24 -30.51
CA LYS A 99 32.00 19.77 -31.89
C LYS A 99 32.67 21.13 -32.04
N ARG A 100 32.60 22.01 -31.04
CA ARG A 100 33.27 23.32 -31.06
C ARG A 100 34.80 23.21 -31.02
N LYS A 101 35.35 22.18 -30.37
CA LYS A 101 36.80 21.96 -30.25
C LYS A 101 37.42 21.25 -31.46
N VAL A 102 36.63 20.58 -32.28
CA VAL A 102 37.10 19.87 -33.47
C VAL A 102 37.46 20.85 -34.60
N SER A 103 38.62 20.63 -35.23
CA SER A 103 39.17 21.41 -36.34
C SER A 103 38.31 21.32 -37.61
N GLN A 104 38.35 22.36 -38.46
CA GLN A 104 37.54 22.42 -39.68
C GLN A 104 37.87 21.31 -40.70
N GLU A 105 39.15 20.92 -40.83
CA GLU A 105 39.60 19.79 -41.69
C GLU A 105 38.80 18.50 -41.40
N ILE A 106 38.57 18.22 -40.11
CA ILE A 106 37.85 17.02 -39.67
C ILE A 106 36.35 17.20 -39.93
N LYS A 107 35.79 18.39 -39.69
CA LYS A 107 34.36 18.67 -39.95
C LYS A 107 34.00 18.53 -41.42
N ASP A 108 34.87 19.01 -42.30
CA ASP A 108 34.66 18.94 -43.75
C ASP A 108 34.68 17.49 -44.25
N HIS A 109 35.47 16.62 -43.61
CA HIS A 109 35.49 15.18 -43.92
C HIS A 109 34.15 14.50 -43.60
N PHE A 110 33.42 14.98 -42.60
CA PHE A 110 32.18 14.37 -42.11
C PHE A 110 30.93 15.20 -42.43
N ILE A 111 30.96 16.11 -43.40
CA ILE A 111 29.92 17.15 -43.58
C ILE A 111 28.46 16.64 -43.59
N ASP A 112 28.20 15.46 -44.16
CA ASP A 112 26.87 14.84 -44.25
C ASP A 112 26.45 14.03 -43.01
N GLU A 113 27.43 13.60 -42.21
CA GLU A 113 27.25 12.81 -40.98
C GLU A 113 27.30 13.70 -39.73
N TRP A 114 28.04 14.81 -39.79
CA TRP A 114 28.28 15.76 -38.72
C TRP A 114 27.02 16.29 -38.01
N PRO A 115 25.92 16.68 -38.70
CA PRO A 115 24.70 17.11 -38.03
C PRO A 115 23.90 15.97 -37.37
N LYS A 116 24.17 14.70 -37.70
CA LYS A 116 23.45 13.54 -37.16
C LYS A 116 24.05 12.99 -35.86
N LEU A 117 25.32 13.31 -35.59
CA LEU A 117 26.03 12.91 -34.38
C LEU A 117 25.50 13.72 -33.18
N ASN A 118 24.50 13.17 -32.49
CA ASN A 118 23.88 13.78 -31.30
C ASN A 118 24.25 13.07 -29.99
N SER A 119 24.95 11.93 -30.10
CA SER A 119 25.54 11.21 -28.98
C SER A 119 27.01 11.61 -28.85
N PRO A 120 27.48 11.93 -27.64
CA PRO A 120 28.88 12.22 -27.40
C PRO A 120 29.77 11.00 -27.68
N ASP A 121 29.29 9.80 -27.38
CA ASP A 121 30.04 8.55 -27.60
C ASP A 121 30.24 8.28 -29.10
N ASP A 122 29.16 8.38 -29.90
CA ASP A 122 29.23 8.19 -31.35
C ASP A 122 30.16 9.24 -32.02
N LEU A 123 30.16 10.46 -31.49
CA LEU A 123 31.04 11.52 -31.99
C LEU A 123 32.51 11.24 -31.66
N VAL A 124 32.80 10.77 -30.45
CA VAL A 124 34.18 10.43 -30.03
C VAL A 124 34.70 9.24 -30.85
N GLU A 125 33.91 8.19 -31.02
CA GLU A 125 34.28 7.02 -31.82
C GLU A 125 34.67 7.41 -33.26
N LYS A 126 33.88 8.27 -33.91
CA LYS A 126 34.17 8.76 -35.27
C LYS A 126 35.46 9.58 -35.36
N LEU A 127 35.77 10.36 -34.32
CA LEU A 127 37.01 11.15 -34.27
C LEU A 127 38.23 10.25 -34.07
N ASP A 128 38.12 9.25 -33.19
CA ASP A 128 39.18 8.28 -32.92
C ASP A 128 39.49 7.41 -34.15
N ASP A 129 38.46 7.00 -34.91
CA ASP A 129 38.61 6.30 -36.18
C ASP A 129 39.38 7.15 -37.21
N TYR A 130 39.04 8.43 -37.33
CA TYR A 130 39.72 9.35 -38.24
C TYR A 130 41.19 9.55 -37.83
N ASP A 131 41.46 9.76 -36.55
CA ASP A 131 42.83 9.94 -36.05
C ASP A 131 43.68 8.68 -36.23
N THR A 132 43.09 7.50 -36.07
CA THR A 132 43.73 6.21 -36.38
C THR A 132 44.13 6.16 -37.85
N LEU A 133 43.20 6.45 -38.75
CA LEU A 133 43.47 6.48 -40.20
C LEU A 133 44.56 7.52 -40.52
N ARG A 134 44.44 8.74 -40.01
CA ARG A 134 45.40 9.83 -40.23
C ARG A 134 46.81 9.49 -39.74
N SER A 135 46.92 8.82 -38.59
CA SER A 135 48.19 8.35 -38.04
C SER A 135 48.86 7.32 -38.95
N THR A 136 48.07 6.41 -39.56
CA THR A 136 48.60 5.46 -40.56
C THR A 136 49.03 6.12 -41.87
N PHE A 137 48.38 7.20 -42.29
CA PHE A 137 48.81 7.97 -43.47
C PHE A 137 50.11 8.75 -43.23
N ARG A 138 50.31 9.29 -42.01
CA ARG A 138 51.54 10.04 -41.66
C ARG A 138 52.75 9.17 -41.38
N SER A 139 52.56 7.94 -40.91
CA SER A 139 53.64 6.96 -40.65
C SER A 139 54.16 6.26 -41.92
N LYS A 140 53.55 6.49 -43.08
CA LYS A 140 53.99 5.95 -44.39
C LYS A 140 54.63 6.99 -45.32
N GLN A 141 54.91 8.20 -44.84
CA GLN A 141 55.80 9.13 -45.55
C GLN A 141 57.26 8.85 -45.14
N PRO A 142 58.18 8.64 -46.10
CA PRO A 142 59.62 8.41 -45.83
C PRO A 142 60.31 9.65 -45.24
#